data_AF-A0A356Z858-F1
#
_entry.id   AF-A0A356Z858-F1
#
_cell.length_a   1.000
_cell.length_b   1.000
_cell.length_c   1.000
_cell.angle_alpha   90.00
_cell.angle_beta   90.00
_cell.angle_gamma   90.00
#
_symmetry.space_group_name_H-M   'P 1'
#
loop_
_entity.id
_entity.type
_entity.pdbx_description
1 polymer ?
#
loop_
_entity_poly.entity_id
_entity_poly.type
_entity_poly.pdbx_seq_one_letter_code
_entity_poly.pdbx_strand_id
1 'polypeptide(L)' 'MHSLTPREIVEQLDKYIIGQNAAKKAVAIALRNRYRRRKLPAELQEEIYP' A
#
# COMPACT_ATOMS: atom_id res chain seq x y z
N MET A 1 9.68 11.05 2.34
CA MET A 1 9.48 9.74 1.68
C MET A 1 8.50 9.90 0.54
N HIS A 2 8.92 9.63 -0.69
CA HIS A 2 8.04 9.70 -1.86
C HIS A 2 6.83 8.79 -1.65
N SER A 3 5.64 9.29 -1.99
CA SER A 3 4.40 8.56 -1.80
C SER A 3 4.22 7.55 -2.94
N LEU A 4 4.92 6.42 -2.83
CA LEU A 4 4.90 5.36 -3.82
C LEU A 4 3.48 4.88 -4.11
N THR A 5 3.22 4.61 -5.37
CA THR A 5 2.03 3.91 -5.85
C THR A 5 2.15 2.41 -5.54
N PRO A 6 1.03 1.66 -5.47
CA PRO A 6 1.09 0.22 -5.25
C PRO A 6 1.98 -0.52 -6.27
N ARG A 7 2.01 -0.06 -7.52
CA ARG A 7 2.84 -0.65 -8.57
C ARG A 7 4.33 -0.49 -8.30
N GLU A 8 4.76 0.72 -7.93
CA GLU A 8 6.16 0.98 -7.58
C GLU A 8 6.58 0.20 -6.33
N ILE A 9 5.69 0.02 -5.35
CA ILE A 9 5.98 -0.82 -4.18
C ILE A 9 6.22 -2.28 -4.61
N VAL A 10 5.37 -2.84 -5.48
CA VAL A 10 5.55 -4.21 -6.00
C VAL A 10 6.88 -4.33 -6.75
N GLU A 11 7.21 -3.35 -7.61
CA GLU A 11 8.49 -3.34 -8.35
C GLU A 11 9.72 -3.29 -7.41
N GLN A 12 9.63 -2.62 -6.25
CA GLN A 12 10.70 -2.69 -5.25
C GLN A 12 10.75 -4.06 -4.55
N LEU A 13 9.60 -4.67 -4.24
CA LEU A 13 9.55 -5.99 -3.62
C LEU A 13 10.08 -7.09 -4.56
N ASP A 14 9.86 -6.95 -5.87
CA ASP A 14 10.36 -7.89 -6.89
C ASP A 14 11.89 -7.98 -6.93
N LYS A 15 12.60 -6.95 -6.48
CA LYS A 15 14.08 -6.96 -6.42
C LYS A 15 14.63 -7.92 -5.36
N TYR A 16 13.84 -8.24 -4.34
CA TYR A 16 14.29 -8.99 -3.16
C TYR A 16 13.49 -10.27 -2.90
N ILE A 17 12.27 -10.36 -3.42
CA ILE A 17 11.36 -11.48 -3.19
C ILE A 17 11.00 -12.05 -4.56
N ILE A 18 11.19 -13.36 -4.76
CA ILE A 18 10.82 -14.02 -6.02
C ILE A 18 9.39 -14.58 -5.90
N GLY A 19 8.55 -14.35 -6.92
CA GLY A 19 7.17 -14.83 -6.96
C GLY A 19 6.23 -14.10 -6.00
N GLN A 20 5.25 -14.80 -5.43
CA GLN A 20 4.30 -14.27 -4.44
C GLN A 20 3.52 -13.01 -4.88
N ASN A 21 3.14 -12.96 -6.16
CA ASN A 21 2.51 -11.78 -6.79
C ASN A 21 1.26 -11.29 -6.04
N ALA A 22 0.42 -12.22 -5.58
CA ALA A 22 -0.79 -11.88 -4.82
C ALA A 22 -0.45 -11.21 -3.47
N ALA A 23 0.54 -11.74 -2.75
CA ALA A 23 0.95 -11.19 -1.45
C ALA A 23 1.59 -9.80 -1.61
N LYS A 24 2.49 -9.62 -2.58
CA LYS A 24 3.10 -8.31 -2.87
C LYS A 24 2.04 -7.25 -3.19
N LYS A 25 1.06 -7.61 -4.03
CA LYS A 25 -0.05 -6.72 -4.37
C LYS A 25 -0.89 -6.36 -3.14
N ALA A 26 -1.22 -7.33 -2.30
CA ALA A 26 -1.98 -7.11 -1.07
C ALA A 26 -1.26 -6.14 -0.12
N VAL A 27 0.04 -6.37 0.12
CA VAL A 27 0.86 -5.50 1.00
C VAL A 27 0.98 -4.08 0.43
N ALA A 28 1.20 -3.96 -0.88
CA ALA A 28 1.29 -2.66 -1.54
C ALA A 28 -0.01 -1.84 -1.45
N ILE A 29 -1.17 -2.49 -1.59
CA ILE A 29 -2.48 -1.86 -1.44
C ILE A 29 -2.69 -1.42 0.02
N ALA A 30 -2.39 -2.28 0.99
CA ALA A 30 -2.54 -1.95 2.42
C ALA A 30 -1.67 -0.74 2.83
N LEU A 31 -0.40 -0.71 2.40
CA LEU A 31 0.47 0.44 2.64
C LEU A 31 -0.11 1.73 2.04
N ARG A 32 -0.68 1.64 0.83
CA ARG A 32 -1.29 2.80 0.16
C ARG A 32 -2.56 3.26 0.86
N ASN A 33 -3.40 2.35 1.30
CA ASN A 33 -4.62 2.65 2.05
C ASN A 33 -4.30 3.32 3.39
N ARG A 34 -3.28 2.86 4.12
CA ARG A 34 -2.81 3.56 5.34
C ARG A 34 -2.35 4.98 5.07
N TYR A 35 -1.63 5.19 3.98
CA TYR A 35 -1.24 6.53 3.55
C TYR A 35 -2.46 7.41 3.24
N ARG A 36 -3.45 6.87 2.51
CA ARG A 36 -4.71 7.56 2.20
C ARG A 36 -5.49 7.91 3.46
N ARG A 37 -5.64 6.96 4.39
CA ARG A 37 -6.33 7.15 5.67
C ARG A 37 -5.74 8.30 6.47
N ARG A 38 -4.41 8.40 6.55
CA ARG A 38 -3.72 9.51 7.25
C ARG A 38 -3.96 10.89 6.65
N LYS A 39 -4.49 10.97 5.43
CA LYS A 39 -4.81 12.22 4.74
C LYS A 39 -6.29 12.61 4.82
N LEU A 40 -7.13 11.76 5.42
CA LEU A 40 -8.55 12.01 5.55
C LEU A 40 -8.90 12.63 6.90
N PRO A 41 -9.98 13.43 6.97
CA PRO A 41 -10.60 13.85 8.23
C PRO A 41 -10.96 12.64 9.09
N ALA A 42 -10.91 12.79 10.42
CA ALA A 42 -11.10 11.69 11.39
C ALA A 42 -12.38 10.88 11.14
N GLU A 43 -13.47 11.54 10.79
CA GLU A 43 -14.78 10.94 10.50
C GLU A 43 -14.73 9.94 9.33
N LEU A 44 -13.87 10.18 8.33
CA LEU A 44 -13.72 9.32 7.15
C LEU A 44 -12.61 8.28 7.30
N GLN A 45 -11.83 8.32 8.38
CA GLN A 45 -10.73 7.35 8.59
C GLN A 45 -11.25 5.95 8.92
N GLU A 46 -12.37 5.88 9.62
CA GLU A 46 -13.08 4.64 9.99
C GLU A 46 -13.58 3.87 8.76
N GLU A 47 -13.77 4.52 7.61
CA GLU A 47 -14.24 3.82 6.40
C GLU A 47 -13.10 3.19 5.59
N ILE A 48 -11.83 3.50 5.91
CA ILE A 48 -10.67 3.00 5.18
C ILE A 48 -9.92 1.95 6.01
N TYR A 49 -10.11 0.70 5.60
CA TYR A 49 -9.34 -0.45 6.04
C TYR A 49 -8.86 -1.26 4.83
N PRO A 50 -7.72 -1.98 4.89
CA PRO A 50 -6.59 -1.94 5.85
C PRO A 50 -5.37 -1.15 5.35
#